data_AF-A0A7Y4UJA2-F1
#
_entry.id   AF-A0A7Y4UJA2-F1
#
_cell.length_a   1.000
_cell.length_b   1.000
_cell.length_c   1.000
_cell.angle_alpha   90.00
_cell.angle_beta   90.00
_cell.angle_gamma   90.00
#
_symmetry.space_group_name_H-M   'P 1'
#
loop_
_entity.id
_entity.type
_entity.pdbx_description
1 polymer ?
#
loop_
_entity_poly.entity_id
_entity_poly.type
_entity_poly.pdbx_seq_one_letter_code
_entity_poly.pdbx_strand_id
1 'polypeptide(L)'
;MNGCTNCHTKDKPTSHTGTRATNCETCHNTTSFSGAKMNHTGIVNGCTNCHTKDKPTNHTGTRATNCETCHNTTSFSGAKMNHTGIVNGCTNCHTKDKPTNHTGTRATNCETCHNTTSFSGAKMNHTGIVNGCTNCHTKDKPTNHTGSRAINCENCHNTTSFSGAKMNHTGIINGCVSCHTKDKPTNHTGTRATNCESCHNTTSFGNAKMNHTGITSGCASCHTKDKPTSHIGTNTANCENCHNTTSFGNARMNHTGIVSGCATCHNGKFAEGKEGDHPTTAADCSQCHNTRTFDK
;
A
#
# COMPACT_ATOMS: atom_id res chain seq x y z
N MET A 1 38.46 8.14 -48.51
CA MET A 1 37.41 7.11 -48.65
C MET A 1 36.84 6.88 -47.26
N ASN A 2 35.53 7.10 -47.08
CA ASN A 2 34.82 6.77 -45.84
C ASN A 2 34.01 5.49 -46.08
N GLY A 3 33.91 4.59 -45.09
CA GLY A 3 33.10 3.38 -45.15
C GLY A 3 33.89 2.07 -45.22
N CYS A 4 35.13 2.03 -44.72
CA CYS A 4 35.97 0.83 -44.72
C CYS A 4 35.30 -0.36 -44.00
N THR A 5 34.48 -0.09 -42.98
CA THR A 5 33.74 -1.09 -42.20
C THR A 5 32.68 -1.86 -42.98
N ASN A 6 32.23 -1.35 -44.13
CA ASN A 6 31.29 -2.05 -45.01
C ASN A 6 31.94 -3.23 -45.75
N CYS A 7 33.27 -3.19 -45.92
CA CYS A 7 34.03 -4.22 -46.62
C CYS A 7 34.96 -5.02 -45.69
N HIS A 8 35.47 -4.40 -44.62
CA HIS A 8 36.49 -4.96 -43.72
C HIS A 8 35.92 -5.32 -42.33
N THR A 9 34.87 -6.15 -42.31
CA THR A 9 34.14 -6.49 -41.07
C THR A 9 34.86 -7.48 -40.15
N LYS A 10 35.88 -8.19 -40.65
CA LYS A 10 36.63 -9.23 -39.93
C LYS A 10 38.11 -8.89 -39.67
N ASP A 11 38.58 -7.77 -40.22
CA ASP A 11 40.00 -7.38 -40.14
C ASP A 11 40.34 -6.65 -38.84
N LYS A 12 39.34 -6.43 -37.98
CA LYS A 12 39.49 -5.82 -36.66
C LYS A 12 40.21 -6.78 -35.70
N PRO A 13 41.43 -6.45 -35.24
CA PRO A 13 42.12 -7.26 -34.24
C PRO A 13 41.34 -7.29 -32.92
N THR A 14 41.48 -8.38 -32.15
CA THR A 14 40.86 -8.52 -30.82
C THR A 14 41.32 -7.45 -29.82
N SER A 15 42.47 -6.82 -30.07
CA SER A 15 43.01 -5.70 -29.30
C SER A 15 42.26 -4.38 -29.50
N HIS A 16 41.47 -4.22 -30.57
CA HIS A 16 40.66 -3.02 -30.81
C HIS A 16 39.35 -3.11 -30.01
N THR A 17 39.41 -2.72 -28.74
CA THR A 17 38.26 -2.76 -27.82
C THR A 17 37.41 -1.48 -27.89
N GLY A 18 36.13 -1.59 -27.48
CA GLY A 18 35.21 -0.45 -27.36
C GLY A 18 34.46 -0.05 -28.64
N THR A 19 33.69 1.05 -28.56
CA THR A 19 32.77 1.54 -29.61
C THR A 19 33.46 2.40 -30.67
N ARG A 20 34.57 3.05 -30.32
CA ARG A 20 35.36 3.90 -31.23
C ARG A 20 36.11 3.11 -32.30
N ALA A 21 36.29 1.81 -32.10
CA ALA A 21 36.89 0.87 -33.05
C ALA A 21 35.98 0.54 -34.26
N THR A 22 35.06 1.45 -34.62
CA THR A 22 34.17 1.36 -35.78
C THR A 22 34.46 2.44 -36.84
N ASN A 23 35.25 3.48 -36.52
CA ASN A 23 35.69 4.50 -37.48
C ASN A 23 37.20 4.34 -37.77
N CYS A 24 37.53 3.36 -38.60
CA CYS A 24 38.93 3.01 -38.94
C CYS A 24 39.69 4.19 -39.58
N GLU A 25 38.99 5.04 -40.33
CA GLU A 25 39.54 6.19 -41.06
C GLU A 25 40.13 7.28 -40.14
N THR A 26 39.79 7.24 -38.85
CA THR A 26 40.35 8.17 -37.84
C THR A 26 41.80 7.82 -37.46
N CYS A 27 42.23 6.58 -37.71
CA CYS A 27 43.54 6.08 -37.30
C CYS A 27 44.32 5.43 -38.46
N HIS A 28 43.64 4.95 -39.50
CA HIS A 28 44.22 4.25 -40.64
C HIS A 28 43.91 4.99 -41.93
N ASN A 29 44.85 4.94 -42.89
CA ASN A 29 44.63 5.41 -44.25
C ASN A 29 44.99 4.30 -45.26
N THR A 30 44.63 4.51 -46.52
CA THR A 30 44.80 3.52 -47.59
C THR A 30 46.25 3.19 -47.94
N THR A 31 47.22 3.95 -47.42
CA THR A 31 48.67 3.76 -47.66
C THR A 31 49.43 3.27 -46.42
N SER A 32 48.81 3.24 -45.25
CA SER A 32 49.40 2.76 -43.99
C SER A 32 48.31 2.19 -43.11
N PHE A 33 48.00 0.92 -43.36
CA PHE A 33 46.97 0.18 -42.62
C PHE A 33 47.55 -0.59 -41.44
N SER A 34 48.84 -0.96 -41.48
CA SER A 34 49.55 -1.66 -40.40
C SER A 34 50.53 -0.72 -39.67
N GLY A 35 50.70 -0.95 -38.36
CA GLY A 35 51.68 -0.23 -37.54
C GLY A 35 51.19 1.07 -36.87
N ALA A 36 49.95 1.51 -37.12
CA ALA A 36 49.35 2.63 -36.40
C ALA A 36 49.28 2.30 -34.90
N LYS A 37 49.90 3.14 -34.06
CA LYS A 37 49.86 3.03 -32.60
C LYS A 37 48.82 4.01 -32.05
N MET A 38 48.08 3.59 -31.04
CA MET A 38 47.15 4.47 -30.33
C MET A 38 47.95 5.61 -29.67
N ASN A 39 47.63 6.86 -30.02
CA ASN A 39 48.15 8.05 -29.37
C ASN A 39 47.07 8.70 -28.50
N HIS A 40 47.36 8.87 -27.21
CA HIS A 40 46.44 9.49 -26.26
C HIS A 40 46.53 11.03 -26.22
N THR A 41 47.40 11.64 -27.04
CA THR A 41 47.57 13.10 -27.12
C THR A 41 46.25 13.76 -27.53
N GLY A 42 45.79 14.75 -26.76
CA GLY A 42 44.55 15.47 -27.02
C GLY A 42 43.26 14.75 -26.59
N ILE A 43 43.35 13.52 -26.06
CA ILE A 43 42.20 12.82 -25.49
C ILE A 43 42.00 13.28 -24.05
N VAL A 44 40.87 13.94 -23.78
CA VAL A 44 40.50 14.43 -22.44
C VAL A 44 39.19 13.86 -21.90
N ASN A 45 38.43 13.15 -22.74
CA ASN A 45 37.15 12.52 -22.39
C ASN A 45 36.88 11.26 -23.25
N GLY A 46 35.91 10.45 -22.83
CA GLY A 46 35.44 9.30 -23.60
C GLY A 46 36.33 8.06 -23.51
N CYS A 47 37.11 7.92 -22.45
CA CYS A 47 38.00 6.78 -22.17
C CYS A 47 37.25 5.45 -22.19
N THR A 48 36.01 5.40 -21.70
CA THR A 48 35.17 4.19 -21.71
C THR A 48 34.77 3.73 -23.12
N ASN A 49 34.90 4.60 -24.13
CA ASN A 49 34.71 4.21 -25.54
C ASN A 49 35.82 3.29 -26.07
N CYS A 50 36.95 3.19 -25.37
CA CYS A 50 38.08 2.32 -25.72
C CYS A 50 38.39 1.32 -24.59
N HIS A 51 38.37 1.79 -23.33
CA HIS A 51 38.79 1.06 -22.13
C HIS A 51 37.59 0.50 -21.36
N THR A 52 37.01 -0.60 -21.86
CA THR A 52 35.82 -1.22 -21.24
C THR A 52 36.14 -2.23 -20.14
N LYS A 53 37.39 -2.70 -20.05
CA LYS A 53 37.82 -3.76 -19.10
C LYS A 53 38.93 -3.32 -18.16
N ASP A 54 39.38 -2.08 -18.26
CA ASP A 54 40.55 -1.58 -17.52
C ASP A 54 40.19 -1.14 -16.11
N LYS A 55 38.90 -1.10 -15.78
CA LYS A 55 38.38 -0.81 -14.44
C LYS A 55 38.78 -1.94 -13.48
N PRO A 56 39.65 -1.69 -12.48
CA PRO A 56 40.01 -2.71 -11.51
C PRO A 56 38.84 -3.02 -10.56
N THR A 57 38.88 -4.19 -9.92
CA THR A 57 37.81 -4.67 -9.03
C THR A 57 37.60 -3.80 -7.79
N ASN A 58 38.61 -3.03 -7.37
CA ASN A 58 38.53 -2.11 -6.24
C ASN A 58 37.80 -0.79 -6.54
N HIS A 59 37.47 -0.51 -7.80
CA HIS A 59 36.66 0.65 -8.17
C HIS A 59 35.18 0.35 -7.97
N THR A 60 34.71 0.51 -6.73
CA THR A 60 33.32 0.24 -6.34
C THR A 60 32.39 1.41 -6.68
N GLY A 61 31.10 1.10 -6.92
CA GLY A 61 30.07 2.11 -7.13
C GLY A 61 29.86 2.57 -8.58
N THR A 62 28.90 3.48 -8.78
CA THR A 62 28.42 3.97 -10.09
C THR A 62 29.24 5.12 -10.64
N ARG A 63 29.94 5.89 -9.78
CA ARG A 63 30.78 7.03 -10.20
C ARG A 63 32.06 6.60 -10.95
N ALA A 64 32.45 5.33 -10.82
CA ALA A 64 33.63 4.76 -11.46
C ALA A 64 33.50 4.52 -12.98
N THR A 65 32.55 5.18 -13.66
CA THR A 65 32.40 5.15 -15.11
C THR A 65 32.97 6.39 -15.81
N ASN A 66 33.26 7.47 -15.08
CA ASN A 66 33.82 8.71 -15.64
C ASN A 66 35.31 8.82 -15.28
N CYS A 67 36.15 8.01 -15.92
CA CYS A 67 37.57 7.87 -15.62
C CYS A 67 38.31 9.22 -15.62
N GLU A 68 37.91 10.15 -16.48
CA GLU A 68 38.61 11.43 -16.75
C GLU A 68 38.43 12.46 -15.65
N THR A 69 37.55 12.17 -14.70
CA THR A 69 37.44 12.95 -13.46
C THR A 69 38.65 12.75 -12.56
N CYS A 70 39.33 11.60 -12.66
CA CYS A 70 40.42 11.21 -11.76
C CYS A 70 41.71 10.85 -12.49
N HIS A 71 41.60 10.30 -13.70
CA HIS A 71 42.71 9.83 -14.52
C HIS A 71 42.94 10.76 -15.70
N ASN A 72 44.20 10.95 -16.06
CA ASN A 72 44.58 11.59 -17.31
C ASN A 72 45.52 10.68 -18.10
N THR A 73 45.79 11.06 -19.34
CA THR A 73 46.57 10.26 -20.29
C THR A 73 48.06 10.18 -19.97
N THR A 74 48.57 11.05 -19.09
CA THR A 74 49.97 11.10 -18.65
C THR A 74 50.22 10.44 -17.30
N SER A 75 49.17 10.18 -16.51
CA SER A 75 49.25 9.62 -15.15
C SER A 75 48.00 8.80 -14.87
N PHE A 76 47.80 7.75 -15.66
CA PHE A 76 46.64 6.87 -15.54
C PHE A 76 46.74 5.98 -14.29
N SER A 77 47.93 5.46 -13.99
CA SER A 77 48.21 4.68 -12.78
C SER A 77 48.73 5.57 -11.64
N GLY A 78 48.32 5.27 -10.40
CA GLY A 78 48.76 5.98 -9.20
C GLY A 78 47.85 7.10 -8.71
N ALA A 79 46.78 7.43 -9.44
CA ALA A 79 45.73 8.31 -8.94
C ALA A 79 45.13 7.74 -7.65
N LYS A 80 45.20 8.51 -6.57
CA LYS A 80 44.60 8.15 -5.27
C LYS A 80 43.23 8.81 -5.15
N MET A 81 42.26 8.06 -4.63
CA MET A 81 40.96 8.63 -4.28
C MET A 81 41.15 9.77 -3.29
N ASN A 82 40.59 10.95 -3.61
CA ASN A 82 40.56 12.11 -2.73
C ASN A 82 39.11 12.53 -2.50
N HIS A 83 38.73 12.66 -1.22
CA HIS A 83 37.38 13.09 -0.83
C HIS A 83 37.17 14.61 -0.89
N THR A 84 38.20 15.39 -1.25
CA THR A 84 38.12 16.84 -1.39
C THR A 84 37.06 17.22 -2.42
N GLY A 85 36.15 18.13 -2.04
CA GLY A 85 35.05 18.59 -2.90
C GLY A 85 33.85 17.63 -3.00
N ILE A 86 33.90 16.46 -2.36
CA ILE A 86 32.77 15.54 -2.27
C ILE A 86 31.94 15.91 -1.03
N VAL A 87 30.78 16.50 -1.26
CA VAL A 87 29.84 16.91 -0.20
C VAL A 87 28.55 16.09 -0.16
N ASN A 88 28.24 15.33 -1.22
CA ASN A 88 27.03 14.53 -1.33
C ASN A 88 27.26 13.26 -2.18
N GLY A 89 26.28 12.36 -2.17
CA GLY A 89 26.29 11.17 -3.02
C GLY A 89 27.32 10.13 -2.61
N CYS A 90 27.59 10.00 -1.30
CA CYS A 90 28.55 9.04 -0.75
C CYS A 90 28.24 7.60 -1.16
N THR A 91 26.95 7.27 -1.27
CA THR A 91 26.44 5.95 -1.69
C THR A 91 26.79 5.58 -3.12
N ASN A 92 27.19 6.55 -3.96
CA ASN A 92 27.70 6.29 -5.31
C ASN A 92 29.06 5.58 -5.30
N CYS A 93 29.77 5.58 -4.17
CA CYS A 93 31.07 4.92 -3.98
C CYS A 93 31.00 3.89 -2.84
N HIS A 94 30.36 4.25 -1.72
CA HIS A 94 30.29 3.49 -0.48
C HIS A 94 28.96 2.74 -0.35
N THR A 95 28.88 1.54 -0.93
CA THR A 95 27.66 0.72 -0.92
C THR A 95 27.60 -0.28 0.24
N LYS A 96 28.73 -0.54 0.91
CA LYS A 96 28.86 -1.57 1.97
C LYS A 96 29.33 -1.02 3.31
N ASP A 97 29.60 0.28 3.39
CA ASP A 97 30.21 0.91 4.56
C ASP A 97 29.18 1.26 5.63
N LYS A 98 27.88 1.10 5.31
CA LYS A 98 26.77 1.29 6.22
C LYS A 98 26.83 0.24 7.34
N PRO A 99 27.03 0.63 8.61
CA PRO A 99 27.05 -0.31 9.71
C PRO A 99 25.69 -0.95 9.96
N THR A 100 25.65 -2.14 10.57
CA THR A 100 24.41 -2.89 10.83
C THR A 100 23.43 -2.17 11.76
N ASN A 101 23.92 -1.29 12.64
CA ASN A 101 23.10 -0.50 13.55
C ASN A 101 22.42 0.71 12.89
N HIS A 102 22.75 1.04 11.62
CA HIS A 102 22.05 2.07 10.86
C HIS A 102 20.75 1.50 10.30
N THR A 103 19.69 1.52 11.11
CA THR A 103 18.39 0.97 10.75
C THR A 103 17.51 1.96 9.97
N GLY A 104 16.57 1.44 9.19
CA GLY A 104 15.54 2.22 8.50
C GLY A 104 16.00 2.90 7.20
N THR A 105 15.13 3.76 6.65
CA THR A 105 15.25 4.37 5.31
C THR A 105 16.01 5.68 5.30
N ARG A 106 16.07 6.39 6.43
CA ARG A 106 16.80 7.67 6.53
C ARG A 106 18.33 7.50 6.45
N ALA A 107 18.82 6.30 6.71
CA ALA A 107 20.24 5.97 6.70
C ALA A 107 20.87 5.85 5.29
N THR A 108 20.23 6.38 4.25
CA THR A 108 20.77 6.41 2.88
C THR A 108 21.47 7.72 2.53
N ASN A 109 21.20 8.81 3.26
CA ASN A 109 21.78 10.14 3.01
C ASN A 109 22.86 10.44 4.06
N CYS A 110 24.00 9.75 3.96
CA CYS A 110 25.12 9.81 4.91
C CYS A 110 25.59 11.24 5.19
N GLU A 111 25.63 12.09 4.16
CA GLU A 111 26.03 13.50 4.18
C GLU A 111 25.21 14.39 5.12
N THR A 112 24.04 13.92 5.56
CA THR A 112 23.24 14.64 6.57
C THR A 112 23.91 14.64 7.95
N CYS A 113 24.72 13.61 8.23
CA CYS A 113 25.34 13.39 9.54
C CYS A 113 26.86 13.26 9.47
N HIS A 114 27.37 12.75 8.36
CA HIS A 114 28.79 12.48 8.14
C HIS A 114 29.38 13.47 7.16
N ASN A 115 30.65 13.81 7.35
CA ASN A 115 31.43 14.53 6.36
C ASN A 115 32.78 13.84 6.15
N THR A 116 33.50 14.27 5.13
CA THR A 116 34.76 13.64 4.69
C THR A 116 35.93 13.87 5.64
N THR A 117 35.82 14.82 6.58
CA THR A 117 36.86 15.15 7.57
C THR A 117 36.63 14.50 8.94
N SER A 118 35.38 14.12 9.25
CA SER A 118 34.98 13.48 10.51
C SER A 118 33.84 12.51 10.23
N PHE A 119 34.19 11.39 9.58
CA PHE A 119 33.20 10.37 9.24
C PHE A 119 32.83 9.53 10.47
N SER A 120 33.80 9.23 11.33
CA SER A 120 33.61 8.56 12.62
C SER A 120 33.33 9.58 13.73
N GLY A 121 32.35 9.28 14.59
CA GLY A 121 32.01 10.10 15.76
C GLY A 121 30.70 10.87 15.65
N ALA A 122 30.06 10.90 14.48
CA ALA A 122 28.70 11.42 14.34
C ALA A 122 27.75 10.62 15.25
N LYS A 123 27.10 11.32 16.18
CA LYS A 123 26.07 10.74 17.06
C LYS A 123 24.70 11.11 16.52
N MET A 124 23.76 10.17 16.59
CA MET A 124 22.37 10.48 16.28
C MET A 124 21.85 11.52 17.28
N ASN A 125 21.31 12.62 16.76
CA ASN A 125 20.65 13.66 17.51
C ASN A 125 19.20 13.81 17.02
N HIS A 126 18.25 13.75 17.94
CA HIS A 126 16.82 13.91 17.63
C HIS A 126 16.38 15.38 17.46
N THR A 127 17.28 16.35 17.65
CA THR A 127 17.00 17.78 17.46
C THR A 127 16.50 18.06 16.05
N GLY A 128 15.37 18.75 15.93
CA GLY A 128 14.74 19.08 14.64
C GLY A 128 13.98 17.93 13.97
N ILE A 129 13.96 16.73 14.57
CA ILE A 129 13.13 15.62 14.10
C ILE A 129 11.76 15.72 14.77
N VAL A 130 10.75 16.08 13.98
CA VAL A 130 9.35 16.22 14.43
C VAL A 130 8.41 15.19 13.79
N ASN A 131 8.87 14.46 12.78
CA ASN A 131 8.11 13.45 12.05
C ASN A 131 9.03 12.36 11.48
N GLY A 132 8.42 11.25 11.05
CA GLY A 132 9.11 10.14 10.41
C GLY A 132 9.96 9.29 11.36
N CYS A 133 9.56 9.16 12.62
CA CYS A 133 10.24 8.32 13.63
C CYS A 133 10.40 6.87 13.15
N THR A 134 9.39 6.34 12.45
CA THR A 134 9.39 4.98 11.88
C THR A 134 10.43 4.78 10.78
N ASN A 135 11.00 5.87 10.22
CA ASN A 135 12.14 5.79 9.30
C ASN A 135 13.43 5.35 9.98
N CYS A 136 13.49 5.35 11.32
CA CYS A 136 14.63 4.87 12.12
C CYS A 136 14.21 3.77 13.12
N HIS A 137 13.10 4.02 13.84
CA HIS A 137 12.59 3.19 14.92
C HIS A 137 11.55 2.18 14.43
N THR A 138 12.01 1.07 13.85
CA THR A 138 11.12 0.04 13.28
C THR A 138 10.67 -1.02 14.28
N LYS A 139 11.31 -1.09 15.46
CA LYS A 139 11.07 -2.14 16.47
C LYS A 139 10.71 -1.60 17.86
N ASP A 140 10.64 -0.28 18.01
CA ASP A 140 10.49 0.37 19.30
C ASP A 140 9.01 0.47 19.73
N LYS A 141 8.09 0.17 18.81
CA LYS A 141 6.65 0.15 19.05
C LYS A 141 6.29 -0.98 20.03
N PRO A 142 5.79 -0.68 21.24
CA PRO A 142 5.40 -1.70 22.19
C PRO A 142 4.17 -2.50 21.71
N THR A 143 3.98 -3.71 22.24
CA THR A 143 2.89 -4.63 21.85
C THR A 143 1.50 -4.10 22.22
N ASN A 144 1.38 -3.27 23.25
CA ASN A 144 0.13 -2.64 23.68
C ASN A 144 -0.32 -1.46 22.79
N HIS A 145 0.54 -0.99 21.88
CA HIS A 145 0.17 0.02 20.90
C HIS A 145 -0.57 -0.66 19.74
N THR A 146 -1.90 -0.68 19.79
CA THR A 146 -2.75 -1.39 18.83
C THR A 146 -3.32 -0.44 17.76
N GLY A 147 -3.70 -1.02 16.62
CA GLY A 147 -4.32 -0.27 15.53
C GLY A 147 -3.35 0.48 14.61
N SER A 148 -3.89 1.13 13.58
CA SER A 148 -3.11 1.80 12.52
C SER A 148 -2.59 3.16 12.96
N ARG A 149 -3.29 3.83 13.89
CA ARG A 149 -2.88 5.15 14.41
C ARG A 149 -1.62 5.09 15.26
N ALA A 150 -1.31 3.90 15.81
CA ALA A 150 -0.10 3.59 16.55
C ALA A 150 1.20 3.60 15.70
N ILE A 151 1.11 3.89 14.41
CA ILE A 151 2.26 4.04 13.50
C ILE A 151 2.80 5.49 13.52
N ASN A 152 1.94 6.47 13.84
CA ASN A 152 2.29 7.88 13.84
C ASN A 152 2.67 8.33 15.25
N CYS A 153 3.87 7.95 15.70
CA CYS A 153 4.37 8.20 17.05
C CYS A 153 4.29 9.67 17.45
N GLU A 154 4.47 10.59 16.51
CA GLU A 154 4.65 12.02 16.74
C GLU A 154 3.36 12.75 17.10
N ASN A 155 2.22 12.06 16.95
CA ASN A 155 0.95 12.55 17.48
C ASN A 155 0.87 12.50 19.01
N CYS A 156 1.70 11.67 19.65
CA CYS A 156 1.66 11.43 21.09
C CYS A 156 3.03 11.60 21.78
N HIS A 157 4.10 11.23 21.07
CA HIS A 157 5.46 11.25 21.58
C HIS A 157 6.24 12.42 20.98
N ASN A 158 7.18 12.94 21.76
CA ASN A 158 8.18 13.89 21.27
C ASN A 158 9.58 13.42 21.67
N THR A 159 10.59 14.06 21.11
CA THR A 159 11.98 13.68 21.26
C THR A 159 12.58 14.03 22.63
N THR A 160 11.91 14.90 23.40
CA THR A 160 12.35 15.32 24.76
C THR A 160 11.70 14.50 25.88
N SER A 161 10.58 13.84 25.61
CA SER A 161 9.79 13.08 26.58
C SER A 161 9.06 11.95 25.87
N PHE A 162 9.85 11.00 25.36
CA PHE A 162 9.30 9.88 24.60
C PHE A 162 8.55 8.89 25.50
N SER A 163 9.06 8.66 26.72
CA SER A 163 8.41 7.80 27.72
C SER A 163 7.40 8.56 28.57
N GLY A 164 6.37 7.85 29.05
CA GLY A 164 5.36 8.41 29.95
C GLY A 164 4.16 9.08 29.26
N ALA A 165 4.15 9.17 27.92
CA ALA A 165 2.97 9.59 27.18
C ALA A 165 1.78 8.65 27.53
N LYS A 166 0.70 9.24 28.01
CA LYS A 166 -0.55 8.52 28.30
C LYS A 166 -1.53 8.75 27.15
N MET A 167 -2.22 7.69 26.75
CA MET A 167 -3.34 7.82 25.80
C MET A 167 -4.38 8.77 26.38
N ASN A 168 -4.70 9.83 25.64
CA ASN A 168 -5.77 10.76 25.96
C ASN A 168 -6.79 10.77 24.81
N HIS A 169 -8.06 10.48 25.13
CA HIS A 169 -9.13 10.49 24.14
C HIS A 169 -9.69 11.89 23.82
N THR A 170 -9.14 12.95 24.44
CA THR A 170 -9.53 14.34 24.16
C THR A 170 -9.32 14.68 22.69
N GLY A 171 -10.35 15.24 22.05
CA GLY A 171 -10.33 15.61 20.62
C GLY A 171 -10.52 14.43 19.66
N ILE A 172 -10.62 13.19 20.15
CA ILE A 172 -11.00 12.04 19.33
C ILE A 172 -12.53 11.96 19.28
N ILE A 173 -13.09 12.21 18.10
CA ILE A 173 -14.53 12.15 17.83
C ILE A 173 -14.91 11.05 16.82
N ASN A 174 -13.93 10.50 16.10
CA ASN A 174 -14.11 9.47 15.08
C ASN A 174 -12.86 8.57 14.96
N GLY A 175 -12.99 7.46 14.24
CA GLY A 175 -11.91 6.52 13.98
C GLY A 175 -11.56 5.61 15.16
N CYS A 176 -12.45 5.36 16.10
CA CYS A 176 -12.32 4.44 17.23
C CYS A 176 -11.80 3.07 16.79
N VAL A 177 -12.36 2.51 15.69
CA VAL A 177 -11.92 1.21 15.15
C VAL A 177 -10.48 1.20 14.63
N SER A 178 -9.90 2.37 14.38
CA SER A 178 -8.47 2.48 14.00
C SER A 178 -7.52 2.18 15.16
N CYS A 179 -8.02 2.18 16.40
CA CYS A 179 -7.30 1.83 17.63
C CYS A 179 -7.90 0.57 18.28
N HIS A 180 -9.21 0.57 18.50
CA HIS A 180 -9.97 -0.46 19.22
C HIS A 180 -10.46 -1.59 18.31
N THR A 181 -9.53 -2.39 17.81
CA THR A 181 -9.84 -3.48 16.86
C THR A 181 -10.49 -4.71 17.50
N LYS A 182 -10.42 -4.85 18.83
CA LYS A 182 -10.86 -6.05 19.58
C LYS A 182 -11.86 -5.77 20.69
N ASP A 183 -12.22 -4.51 20.90
CA ASP A 183 -13.03 -4.10 22.06
C ASP A 183 -14.53 -4.21 21.77
N LYS A 184 -14.88 -4.47 20.52
CA LYS A 184 -16.24 -4.68 20.05
C LYS A 184 -16.84 -5.95 20.69
N PRO A 185 -17.93 -5.83 21.46
CA PRO A 185 -18.61 -6.99 22.02
C PRO A 185 -19.28 -7.87 20.95
N THR A 186 -19.58 -9.12 21.30
CA THR A 186 -20.20 -10.10 20.38
C THR A 186 -21.61 -9.73 19.94
N ASN A 187 -22.36 -9.01 20.77
CA ASN A 187 -23.73 -8.56 20.47
C ASN A 187 -23.79 -7.34 19.53
N HIS A 188 -22.67 -6.69 19.22
CA HIS A 188 -22.63 -5.64 18.21
C HIS A 188 -22.56 -6.31 16.83
N THR A 189 -23.70 -6.52 16.17
CA THR A 189 -23.78 -7.25 14.89
C THR A 189 -24.00 -6.34 13.70
N GLY A 190 -23.73 -6.88 12.51
CA GLY A 190 -24.01 -6.21 11.24
C GLY A 190 -23.04 -5.09 10.87
N THR A 191 -23.39 -4.29 9.85
CA THR A 191 -22.47 -3.30 9.24
C THR A 191 -22.29 -2.05 10.09
N ARG A 192 -23.28 -1.72 10.95
CA ARG A 192 -23.21 -0.56 11.86
C ARG A 192 -22.24 -0.77 13.01
N ALA A 193 -21.84 -2.01 13.27
CA ALA A 193 -20.97 -2.37 14.38
C ALA A 193 -19.53 -1.86 14.26
N THR A 194 -19.16 -1.25 13.14
CA THR A 194 -17.85 -0.60 12.91
C THR A 194 -17.90 0.92 13.04
N ASN A 195 -19.09 1.52 13.21
CA ASN A 195 -19.29 2.96 13.39
C ASN A 195 -19.62 3.27 14.86
N CYS A 196 -18.62 3.10 15.73
CA CYS A 196 -18.78 3.24 17.18
C CYS A 196 -19.30 4.63 17.57
N GLU A 197 -18.87 5.67 16.86
CA GLU A 197 -19.03 7.08 17.23
C GLU A 197 -20.41 7.62 16.92
N SER A 198 -21.20 6.85 16.17
CA SER A 198 -22.64 7.09 16.02
C SER A 198 -23.42 6.89 17.32
N CYS A 199 -22.86 6.15 18.29
CA CYS A 199 -23.53 5.82 19.56
C CYS A 199 -22.67 6.12 20.79
N HIS A 200 -21.36 5.88 20.69
CA HIS A 200 -20.41 6.00 21.78
C HIS A 200 -19.62 7.30 21.69
N ASN A 201 -19.26 7.85 22.84
CA ASN A 201 -18.32 8.96 22.94
C ASN A 201 -17.20 8.61 23.92
N THR A 202 -16.17 9.43 23.95
CA THR A 202 -14.95 9.18 24.72
C THR A 202 -15.08 9.43 26.22
N THR A 203 -16.13 10.14 26.67
CA THR A 203 -16.36 10.43 28.09
C THR A 203 -17.32 9.44 28.77
N SER A 204 -18.13 8.73 27.99
CA SER A 204 -19.18 7.84 28.49
C SER A 204 -19.38 6.61 27.59
N PHE A 205 -18.28 6.01 27.13
CA PHE A 205 -18.32 4.94 26.13
C PHE A 205 -19.24 3.77 26.53
N GLY A 206 -19.15 3.30 27.78
CA GLY A 206 -19.94 2.16 28.26
C GLY A 206 -21.43 2.43 28.49
N ASN A 207 -21.87 3.70 28.46
CA ASN A 207 -23.23 4.08 28.83
C ASN A 207 -24.17 4.25 27.63
N ALA A 208 -23.66 4.13 26.41
CA ALA A 208 -24.48 4.18 25.21
C ALA A 208 -25.50 3.02 25.22
N LYS A 209 -26.78 3.36 25.12
CA LYS A 209 -27.87 2.38 24.99
C LYS A 209 -28.42 2.47 23.58
N MET A 210 -28.63 1.30 22.96
CA MET A 210 -29.31 1.24 21.68
C MET A 210 -30.74 1.76 21.84
N ASN A 211 -31.14 2.69 20.98
CA ASN A 211 -32.50 3.22 20.92
C ASN A 211 -32.97 3.23 19.46
N HIS A 212 -34.16 2.70 19.21
CA HIS A 212 -34.77 2.67 17.89
C HIS A 212 -35.46 3.99 17.49
N THR A 213 -35.55 4.98 18.38
CA THR A 213 -36.11 6.31 18.06
C THR A 213 -35.40 6.91 16.85
N GLY A 214 -36.18 7.34 15.85
CA GLY A 214 -35.67 7.96 14.62
C GLY A 214 -35.13 6.96 13.58
N ILE A 215 -35.13 5.66 13.87
CA ILE A 215 -34.77 4.63 12.88
C ILE A 215 -36.03 4.23 12.12
N THR A 216 -36.03 4.49 10.81
CA THR A 216 -37.15 4.19 9.91
C THR A 216 -36.80 3.20 8.80
N SER A 217 -35.53 2.85 8.62
CA SER A 217 -35.07 1.93 7.57
C SER A 217 -33.75 1.25 7.91
N GLY A 218 -33.36 0.25 7.12
CA GLY A 218 -32.07 -0.43 7.26
C GLY A 218 -32.02 -1.42 8.43
N CYS A 219 -33.16 -1.93 8.87
CA CYS A 219 -33.29 -2.84 10.02
C CYS A 219 -32.38 -4.08 9.89
N ALA A 220 -32.30 -4.65 8.68
CA ALA A 220 -31.46 -5.82 8.39
C ALA A 220 -29.95 -5.56 8.53
N SER A 221 -29.52 -4.29 8.56
CA SER A 221 -28.11 -3.94 8.83
C SER A 221 -27.69 -4.24 10.26
N CYS A 222 -28.65 -4.43 11.19
CA CYS A 222 -28.42 -4.81 12.59
C CYS A 222 -29.03 -6.18 12.90
N HIS A 223 -30.27 -6.41 12.49
CA HIS A 223 -31.08 -7.61 12.79
C HIS A 223 -30.93 -8.67 11.70
N THR A 224 -29.84 -9.44 11.76
CA THR A 224 -29.51 -10.44 10.73
C THR A 224 -30.11 -11.83 10.99
N LYS A 225 -30.58 -12.12 12.21
CA LYS A 225 -31.04 -13.45 12.63
C LYS A 225 -32.38 -13.45 13.36
N ASP A 226 -33.09 -12.33 13.31
CA ASP A 226 -34.26 -12.08 14.15
C ASP A 226 -35.57 -12.56 13.50
N LYS A 227 -35.51 -12.99 12.23
CA LYS A 227 -36.66 -13.59 11.53
C LYS A 227 -36.94 -14.98 12.11
N PRO A 228 -38.12 -15.22 12.72
CA PRO A 228 -38.50 -16.57 13.15
C PRO A 228 -38.71 -17.48 11.93
N THR A 229 -38.69 -18.80 12.15
CA THR A 229 -38.90 -19.80 11.09
C THR A 229 -40.28 -19.71 10.43
N SER A 230 -41.26 -19.16 11.13
CA SER A 230 -42.63 -18.90 10.66
C SER A 230 -42.80 -17.53 9.98
N HIS A 231 -41.74 -16.72 9.87
CA HIS A 231 -41.81 -15.44 9.16
C HIS A 231 -42.18 -15.70 7.70
N ILE A 232 -43.10 -14.90 7.14
CA ILE A 232 -43.48 -15.01 5.73
C ILE A 232 -42.25 -14.96 4.82
N GLY A 233 -42.26 -15.77 3.75
CA GLY A 233 -41.19 -15.89 2.76
C GLY A 233 -40.94 -14.65 1.90
N THR A 234 -41.01 -13.44 2.47
CA THR A 234 -40.57 -12.22 1.81
C THR A 234 -39.05 -12.18 1.86
N ASN A 235 -38.39 -12.34 0.71
CA ASN A 235 -36.93 -12.30 0.60
C ASN A 235 -36.33 -10.88 0.76
N THR A 236 -37.11 -9.93 1.29
CA THR A 236 -36.71 -8.54 1.45
C THR A 236 -35.91 -8.33 2.73
N ALA A 237 -34.80 -7.60 2.57
CA ALA A 237 -34.02 -7.05 3.68
C ALA A 237 -34.70 -5.81 4.31
N ASN A 238 -35.80 -5.34 3.72
CA ASN A 238 -36.49 -4.10 4.13
C ASN A 238 -37.60 -4.43 5.13
N CYS A 239 -37.22 -4.77 6.37
CA CYS A 239 -38.18 -5.10 7.43
C CYS A 239 -39.15 -3.95 7.71
N GLU A 240 -38.69 -2.71 7.52
CA GLU A 240 -39.43 -1.45 7.65
C GLU A 240 -40.67 -1.33 6.76
N ASN A 241 -40.78 -2.14 5.71
CA ASN A 241 -41.97 -2.16 4.86
C ASN A 241 -43.19 -2.75 5.59
N CYS A 242 -42.96 -3.60 6.59
CA CYS A 242 -44.01 -4.28 7.35
C CYS A 242 -43.96 -3.93 8.84
N HIS A 243 -42.75 -3.76 9.38
CA HIS A 243 -42.51 -3.56 10.80
C HIS A 243 -42.15 -2.10 11.09
N ASN A 244 -42.51 -1.64 12.28
CA ASN A 244 -42.03 -0.37 12.83
C ASN A 244 -41.42 -0.59 14.21
N THR A 245 -40.68 0.41 14.69
CA THR A 245 -39.90 0.32 15.92
C THR A 245 -40.74 0.37 17.20
N THR A 246 -41.97 0.89 17.14
CA THR A 246 -42.89 0.98 18.29
C THR A 246 -43.75 -0.25 18.50
N SER A 247 -43.97 -1.04 17.43
CA SER A 247 -44.93 -2.13 17.42
C SER A 247 -44.49 -3.25 16.46
N PHE A 248 -43.20 -3.62 16.55
CA PHE A 248 -42.54 -4.55 15.63
C PHE A 248 -43.29 -5.89 15.49
N GLY A 249 -43.71 -6.48 16.60
CA GLY A 249 -44.38 -7.80 16.61
C GLY A 249 -45.81 -7.82 16.05
N ASN A 250 -46.44 -6.66 15.84
CA ASN A 250 -47.84 -6.59 15.41
C ASN A 250 -48.02 -6.38 13.90
N ALA A 251 -46.95 -6.49 13.12
CA ALA A 251 -47.03 -6.45 11.68
C ALA A 251 -47.94 -7.59 11.18
N ARG A 252 -48.89 -7.25 10.32
CA ARG A 252 -49.79 -8.22 9.68
C ARG A 252 -49.61 -8.16 8.18
N MET A 253 -49.70 -9.31 7.53
CA MET A 253 -49.75 -9.33 6.07
C MET A 253 -50.99 -8.59 5.58
N ASN A 254 -50.78 -7.76 4.56
CA ASN A 254 -51.84 -7.06 3.86
C ASN A 254 -51.94 -7.63 2.44
N HIS A 255 -53.11 -8.13 2.08
CA HIS A 255 -53.38 -8.68 0.75
C HIS A 255 -53.64 -7.61 -0.33
N THR A 256 -53.66 -6.32 0.04
CA THR A 256 -53.85 -5.21 -0.89
C THR A 256 -52.78 -5.23 -1.99
N GLY A 257 -53.21 -5.22 -3.25
CA GLY A 257 -52.32 -5.23 -4.41
C GLY A 257 -51.81 -6.62 -4.82
N ILE A 258 -52.12 -7.68 -4.06
CA ILE A 258 -51.83 -9.05 -4.46
C ILE A 258 -52.94 -9.52 -5.41
N VAL A 259 -52.57 -9.76 -6.67
CA VAL A 259 -53.50 -10.19 -7.73
C VAL A 259 -53.14 -11.53 -8.37
N SER A 260 -52.00 -12.13 -8.01
CA SER A 260 -51.54 -13.44 -8.49
C SER A 260 -50.45 -14.01 -7.57
N GLY A 261 -50.04 -15.26 -7.81
CA GLY A 261 -48.92 -15.88 -7.09
C GLY A 261 -49.25 -16.34 -5.66
N CYS A 262 -50.53 -16.54 -5.35
CA CYS A 262 -51.02 -16.86 -4.00
C CYS A 262 -50.35 -18.12 -3.42
N ALA A 263 -50.09 -19.12 -4.27
CA ALA A 263 -49.43 -20.38 -3.90
C ALA A 263 -47.99 -20.20 -3.36
N THR A 264 -47.33 -19.05 -3.58
CA THR A 264 -46.02 -18.78 -2.99
C THR A 264 -46.08 -18.56 -1.48
N CYS A 265 -47.22 -18.09 -0.97
CA CYS A 265 -47.49 -17.90 0.46
C CYS A 265 -48.38 -19.01 1.03
N HIS A 266 -49.41 -19.40 0.28
CA HIS A 266 -50.35 -20.47 0.60
C HIS A 266 -49.83 -21.84 0.14
N ASN A 267 -48.77 -22.31 0.80
CA ASN A 267 -48.04 -23.54 0.44
C ASN A 267 -47.98 -24.57 1.58
N GLY A 268 -48.77 -24.38 2.64
CA GLY A 268 -48.75 -25.22 3.84
C GLY A 268 -47.59 -24.95 4.80
N LYS A 269 -46.62 -24.08 4.43
CA LYS A 269 -45.51 -23.66 5.30
C LYS A 269 -45.74 -22.29 5.93
N PHE A 270 -46.14 -21.29 5.14
CA PHE A 270 -46.33 -19.91 5.62
C PHE A 270 -47.80 -19.57 5.86
N ALA A 271 -48.69 -20.12 5.03
CA ALA A 271 -50.14 -20.08 5.19
C ALA A 271 -50.72 -21.39 4.66
N GLU A 272 -51.98 -21.65 5.01
CA GLU A 272 -52.73 -22.81 4.54
C GLU A 272 -52.73 -22.87 3.01
N GLY A 273 -52.48 -24.05 2.44
CA GLY A 273 -52.36 -24.27 1.00
C GLY A 273 -53.61 -24.90 0.40
N LYS A 274 -53.45 -25.55 -0.76
CA LYS A 274 -54.52 -26.34 -1.37
C LYS A 274 -54.93 -27.49 -0.44
N GLU A 275 -56.23 -27.63 -0.21
CA GLU A 275 -56.79 -28.78 0.50
C GLU A 275 -56.79 -30.05 -0.36
N GLY A 276 -57.02 -31.21 0.26
CA GLY A 276 -56.86 -32.51 -0.39
C GLY A 276 -57.86 -32.80 -1.52
N ASP A 277 -59.01 -32.13 -1.53
CA ASP A 277 -60.05 -32.20 -2.55
C ASP A 277 -59.95 -31.08 -3.61
N HIS A 278 -58.92 -30.22 -3.53
CA HIS A 278 -58.70 -29.17 -4.52
C HIS A 278 -58.44 -29.78 -5.90
N PRO A 279 -59.11 -29.32 -6.97
CA PRO A 279 -58.89 -29.83 -8.33
C PRO A 279 -57.42 -29.75 -8.77
N THR A 280 -56.94 -30.79 -9.44
CA THR A 280 -55.59 -30.79 -10.02
C THR A 280 -55.52 -29.77 -11.15
N THR A 281 -54.84 -28.65 -10.90
CA THR A 281 -54.67 -27.56 -11.88
C THR A 281 -53.30 -26.90 -11.74
N ALA A 282 -52.75 -26.50 -12.89
CA ALA A 282 -51.54 -25.68 -13.01
C ALA A 282 -51.85 -24.18 -13.13
N ALA A 283 -53.13 -23.80 -13.20
CA ALA A 283 -53.56 -22.41 -13.20
C ALA A 283 -53.15 -21.69 -11.91
N ASP A 284 -52.87 -20.39 -12.02
CA ASP A 284 -52.68 -19.54 -10.85
C ASP A 284 -53.99 -19.42 -10.06
N CYS A 285 -53.88 -19.35 -8.72
CA CYS A 285 -55.04 -19.25 -7.83
C CYS A 285 -55.94 -18.05 -8.20
N SER A 286 -55.38 -16.95 -8.70
CA SER A 286 -56.12 -15.74 -9.09
C SER A 286 -57.12 -15.93 -10.23
N GLN A 287 -57.02 -17.02 -11.00
CA GLN A 287 -57.98 -17.32 -12.05
C GLN A 287 -59.33 -17.78 -11.51
N CYS A 288 -59.36 -18.31 -10.29
CA CYS A 288 -60.56 -18.83 -9.64
C CYS A 288 -60.87 -18.14 -8.30
N HIS A 289 -59.84 -17.68 -7.59
CA HIS A 289 -59.93 -17.08 -6.26
C HIS A 289 -59.46 -15.63 -6.26
N ASN A 290 -59.82 -14.90 -5.22
CA ASN A 290 -59.26 -13.59 -4.93
C ASN A 290 -58.95 -13.47 -3.43
N THR A 291 -58.37 -12.36 -3.02
CA THR A 291 -57.90 -12.13 -1.64
C THR A 291 -59.01 -12.05 -0.58
N ARG A 292 -60.28 -12.10 -0.99
CA ARG A 292 -61.47 -12.13 -0.11
C ARG A 292 -62.25 -13.44 -0.20
N THR A 293 -62.03 -14.26 -1.23
CA THR A 293 -62.80 -15.49 -1.47
C THR A 293 -61.83 -16.65 -1.68
N PHE A 294 -61.46 -17.28 -0.56
CA PHE A 294 -60.68 -18.52 -0.51
C PHE A 294 -61.44 -19.68 0.15
N ASP A 295 -62.62 -19.41 0.71
CA ASP A 295 -63.44 -20.45 1.34
C ASP A 295 -64.05 -21.37 0.29
N LYS A 296 -64.19 -22.64 0.70
CA LYS A 296 -64.68 -23.80 -0.06
C LYS A 296 -66.04 -23.56 -0.71
#